data_AF-A0A7W1E0V7-F1
#
_entry.id   AF-A0A7W1E0V7-F1
#
_cell.length_a   1.000
_cell.length_b   1.000
_cell.length_c   1.000
_cell.angle_alpha   90.00
_cell.angle_beta   90.00
_cell.angle_gamma   90.00
#
_symmetry.space_group_name_H-M   'P 1'
#
loop_
_entity.id
_entity.type
_entity.pdbx_description
1 polymer ?
#
loop_
_entity_poly.entity_id
_entity_poly.type
_entity_poly.pdbx_seq_one_letter_code
_entity_poly.pdbx_strand_id
1 'polypeptide(L)'
;MASIVALEIADPPAAWAELGFTVENGVCGIDGVAYVLDGAGAGVVSWTVAGLDGAGVDGLPDGPSAALPPPAAHPNGVVALDHLVISTPNLGRTIERFEAAGLELRRTRDAGRIHQAFFKAGTVVLEVIGPPQPNGDGPARFWGLAWTVADLAATAAFLGDRLHAAKDAVQKGRQIATLDKQAGSTVAHAFMSPEPR
;
A
#
# COMPACT_ATOMS: atom_id res chain seq x y z
N MET A 1 6.82 17.87 5.24
CA MET A 1 6.42 17.11 4.05
C MET A 1 5.52 15.98 4.52
N ALA A 2 4.42 15.71 3.80
CA ALA A 2 3.46 14.69 4.20
C ALA A 2 4.12 13.29 4.28
N SER A 3 3.77 12.47 5.27
CA SER A 3 4.28 11.11 5.44
C SER A 3 3.21 10.19 6.02
N ILE A 4 3.03 8.99 5.44
CA ILE A 4 2.19 7.97 6.06
C ILE A 4 2.85 7.55 7.38
N VAL A 5 2.06 7.47 8.45
CA VAL A 5 2.51 7.01 9.77
C VAL A 5 1.70 5.83 10.29
N ALA A 6 0.45 5.69 9.84
CA ALA A 6 -0.37 4.52 10.15
C ALA A 6 -1.31 4.18 9.00
N LEU A 7 -1.65 2.89 8.89
CA LEU A 7 -2.77 2.37 8.12
C LEU A 7 -3.61 1.48 9.02
N GLU A 8 -4.93 1.64 8.98
CA GLU A 8 -5.86 0.68 9.58
C GLU A 8 -6.24 -0.35 8.51
N ILE A 9 -6.18 -1.62 8.86
CA ILE A 9 -6.40 -2.77 7.98
C ILE A 9 -7.48 -3.64 8.59
N ALA A 10 -8.45 -4.05 7.78
CA ALA A 10 -9.56 -4.86 8.26
C ALA A 10 -9.20 -6.34 8.50
N ASP A 11 -8.03 -6.77 8.03
CA ASP A 11 -7.58 -8.14 8.21
C ASP A 11 -7.34 -8.47 9.68
N PRO A 12 -7.64 -9.72 10.10
CA PRO A 12 -7.29 -10.15 11.43
C PRO A 12 -5.77 -10.33 11.59
N PRO A 13 -5.20 -10.07 12.79
CA PRO A 13 -3.80 -10.29 13.12
C PRO A 13 -3.24 -11.64 12.67
N ALA A 14 -4.04 -12.70 12.83
CA ALA A 14 -3.64 -14.05 12.44
C ALA A 14 -3.40 -14.18 10.92
N ALA A 15 -4.21 -13.53 10.08
CA ALA A 15 -4.02 -13.60 8.63
C ALA A 15 -2.69 -12.95 8.22
N TRP A 16 -2.32 -11.82 8.82
CA TRP A 16 -1.04 -11.17 8.59
C TRP A 16 0.14 -11.98 9.15
N ALA A 17 -0.01 -12.58 10.33
CA ALA A 17 1.01 -13.46 10.89
C ALA A 17 1.30 -14.68 9.98
N GLU A 18 0.27 -15.32 9.44
CA GLU A 18 0.41 -16.43 8.47
C GLU A 18 1.02 -16.01 7.13
N LEU A 19 0.90 -14.73 6.77
CA LEU A 19 1.60 -14.12 5.64
C LEU A 19 3.03 -13.71 5.97
N GLY A 20 3.51 -14.00 7.19
CA GLY A 20 4.88 -13.77 7.62
C GLY A 20 5.16 -12.34 8.09
N PHE A 21 4.14 -11.57 8.46
CA PHE A 21 4.32 -10.32 9.17
C PHE A 21 4.46 -10.57 10.67
N THR A 22 5.32 -9.79 11.32
CA THR A 22 5.46 -9.83 12.77
C THR A 22 4.46 -8.86 13.37
N VAL A 23 3.51 -9.41 14.12
CA VAL A 23 2.40 -8.66 14.72
C VAL A 23 2.52 -8.71 16.23
N GLU A 24 2.46 -7.55 16.88
CA GLU A 24 2.48 -7.42 18.33
C GLU A 24 1.28 -6.58 18.77
N ASN A 25 0.45 -7.12 19.68
CA ASN A 25 -0.76 -6.46 20.20
C ASN A 25 -1.69 -5.90 19.09
N GLY A 26 -1.85 -6.64 17.99
CA GLY A 26 -2.69 -6.25 16.85
C GLY A 26 -2.06 -5.21 15.92
N VAL A 27 -0.78 -4.88 16.10
CA VAL A 27 -0.07 -3.92 15.25
C VAL A 27 1.15 -4.56 14.60
N CYS A 28 1.31 -4.38 13.29
CA CYS A 28 2.57 -4.65 12.59
C CYS A 28 3.31 -3.32 12.38
N GLY A 29 4.61 -3.29 12.62
CA GLY A 29 5.45 -2.10 12.37
C GLY A 29 6.43 -2.36 11.23
N ILE A 30 6.38 -1.56 10.17
CA ILE A 30 7.26 -1.68 9.00
C ILE A 30 7.77 -0.30 8.61
N ASP A 31 9.08 -0.09 8.63
CA ASP A 31 9.75 1.16 8.20
C ASP A 31 9.12 2.45 8.80
N GLY A 32 8.77 2.42 10.08
CA GLY A 32 8.17 3.57 10.76
C GLY A 32 6.67 3.79 10.48
N VAL A 33 6.01 2.88 9.77
CA VAL A 33 4.56 2.86 9.57
C VAL A 33 3.92 1.78 10.44
N ALA A 34 2.87 2.14 11.18
CA ALA A 34 2.06 1.21 11.95
C ALA A 34 0.88 0.68 11.11
N TYR A 35 0.69 -0.63 11.08
CA TYR A 35 -0.44 -1.29 10.44
C TYR A 35 -1.32 -1.86 11.55
N VAL A 36 -2.41 -1.17 11.86
CA VAL A 36 -3.37 -1.53 12.90
C VAL A 36 -4.37 -2.52 12.31
N LEU A 37 -4.43 -3.71 12.86
CA LEU A 37 -5.23 -4.82 12.34
C LEU A 37 -6.58 -4.93 13.09
N ASP A 38 -7.46 -5.81 12.63
CA ASP A 38 -8.84 -5.96 13.13
C ASP A 38 -9.73 -4.70 12.92
N GLY A 39 -9.44 -3.89 11.90
CA GLY A 39 -10.30 -2.79 11.50
C GLY A 39 -11.68 -3.24 10.99
N ALA A 40 -12.67 -2.37 11.05
CA ALA A 40 -14.01 -2.70 10.57
C ALA A 40 -14.08 -2.70 9.02
N GLY A 41 -14.61 -3.77 8.42
CA GLY A 41 -14.90 -3.83 6.98
C GLY A 41 -13.98 -4.77 6.22
N ALA A 42 -13.35 -4.28 5.14
CA ALA A 42 -12.43 -5.04 4.30
C ALA A 42 -11.38 -4.11 3.69
N GLY A 43 -10.17 -4.63 3.44
CA GLY A 43 -9.06 -3.90 2.83
C GLY A 43 -8.35 -2.95 3.80
N VAL A 44 -7.69 -1.94 3.24
CA VAL A 44 -7.21 -0.78 4.01
C VAL A 44 -8.42 0.11 4.31
N VAL A 45 -8.67 0.37 5.59
CA VAL A 45 -9.84 1.08 6.09
C VAL A 45 -9.60 2.59 6.08
N SER A 46 -8.45 3.00 6.61
CA SER A 46 -8.04 4.40 6.72
C SER A 46 -6.52 4.52 6.72
N TRP A 47 -6.04 5.74 6.51
CA TRP A 47 -4.64 6.09 6.69
C TRP A 47 -4.48 7.20 7.72
N THR A 48 -3.28 7.39 8.24
CA THR A 48 -2.91 8.61 8.95
C THR A 48 -1.67 9.16 8.28
N VAL A 49 -1.75 10.41 7.83
CA VAL A 49 -0.66 11.07 7.11
C VAL A 49 -0.22 12.31 7.87
N ALA A 50 0.94 12.20 8.54
CA ALA A 50 1.54 13.33 9.22
C ALA A 50 1.83 14.45 8.23
N GLY A 51 1.42 15.68 8.56
CA GLY A 51 1.59 16.85 7.69
C GLY A 51 0.38 17.17 6.80
N LEU A 52 -0.69 16.39 6.86
CA LEU A 52 -2.02 16.76 6.36
C LEU A 52 -2.92 17.25 7.51
N ASP A 53 -4.06 17.87 7.18
CA ASP A 53 -5.01 18.45 8.14
C ASP A 53 -6.00 17.44 8.77
N GLY A 54 -5.90 16.17 8.39
CA GLY A 54 -6.73 15.08 8.94
C GLY A 54 -8.17 15.04 8.42
N ALA A 55 -8.54 15.82 7.39
CA ALA A 55 -9.91 15.86 6.88
C ALA A 55 -10.29 14.68 5.94
N GLY A 56 -9.36 13.73 5.72
CA GLY A 56 -9.46 12.75 4.64
C GLY A 56 -9.28 13.39 3.25
N VAL A 57 -8.93 12.59 2.24
CA VAL A 57 -8.63 13.11 0.88
C VAL A 57 -9.42 12.34 -0.17
N ASP A 58 -10.27 13.04 -0.92
CA ASP A 58 -11.15 12.46 -1.96
C ASP A 58 -12.00 11.26 -1.48
N GLY A 59 -12.40 11.27 -0.21
CA GLY A 59 -13.18 10.20 0.44
C GLY A 59 -12.34 9.04 0.99
N LEU A 60 -11.01 9.15 0.96
CA LEU A 60 -10.11 8.30 1.76
C LEU A 60 -10.17 8.75 3.22
N PRO A 61 -10.64 7.92 4.16
CA PRO A 61 -10.79 8.30 5.56
C PRO A 61 -9.42 8.52 6.22
N ASP A 62 -9.32 9.58 7.03
CA ASP A 62 -8.26 9.69 8.03
C ASP A 62 -8.58 8.75 9.21
N GLY A 63 -7.53 8.14 9.75
CA GLY A 63 -7.60 7.11 10.76
C GLY A 63 -6.81 7.48 12.02
N PRO A 64 -6.92 6.65 13.07
CA PRO A 64 -6.15 6.86 14.28
C PRO A 64 -4.65 6.63 14.03
N SER A 65 -3.83 7.47 14.65
CA SER A 65 -2.42 7.13 14.82
C SER A 65 -2.26 5.99 15.82
N ALA A 66 -1.20 5.19 15.67
CA ALA A 66 -0.85 4.11 16.58
C ALA A 66 0.62 4.17 16.98
N ALA A 67 0.92 3.69 18.18
CA ALA A 67 2.30 3.52 18.61
C ALA A 67 2.95 2.40 17.79
N LEU A 68 4.19 2.62 17.35
CA LEU A 68 4.96 1.60 16.68
C LEU A 68 5.37 0.51 17.68
N PRO A 69 5.21 -0.78 17.35
CA PRO A 69 5.85 -1.85 18.10
C PRO A 69 7.38 -1.76 17.95
N PRO A 70 8.15 -2.45 18.81
CA PRO A 70 9.59 -2.61 18.62
C PRO A 70 9.94 -3.09 17.21
N PRO A 71 11.05 -2.62 16.61
CA PRO A 71 11.49 -3.10 15.31
C PRO A 71 11.67 -4.63 15.31
N ALA A 72 11.11 -5.29 14.31
CA ALA A 72 11.19 -6.73 14.16
C ALA A 72 11.51 -7.10 12.71
N ALA A 73 12.23 -8.22 12.53
CA ALA A 73 12.32 -8.84 11.22
C ALA A 73 11.02 -9.59 10.91
N HIS A 74 10.62 -9.61 9.64
CA HIS A 74 9.45 -10.33 9.16
C HIS A 74 9.88 -11.61 8.43
N PRO A 75 9.31 -12.79 8.75
CA PRO A 75 9.57 -14.02 8.01
C PRO A 75 9.39 -13.92 6.49
N ASN A 76 8.46 -13.08 6.01
CA ASN A 76 8.26 -12.82 4.59
C ASN A 76 9.28 -11.85 3.97
N GLY A 77 10.26 -11.36 4.74
CA GLY A 77 11.34 -10.51 4.26
C GLY A 77 10.95 -9.08 3.90
N VAL A 78 9.73 -8.63 4.19
CA VAL A 78 9.29 -7.24 3.99
C VAL A 78 10.16 -6.29 4.82
N VAL A 79 10.57 -5.18 4.21
CA VAL A 79 11.38 -4.14 4.87
C VAL A 79 10.78 -2.74 4.77
N ALA A 80 9.91 -2.48 3.78
CA ALA A 80 9.28 -1.19 3.60
C ALA A 80 7.97 -1.29 2.79
N LEU A 81 7.10 -0.29 2.95
CA LEU A 81 5.98 -0.05 2.04
C LEU A 81 6.48 0.73 0.83
N ASP A 82 6.45 0.08 -0.33
CA ASP A 82 6.87 0.67 -1.60
C ASP A 82 5.74 1.54 -2.15
N HIS A 83 4.53 0.97 -2.27
CA HIS A 83 3.34 1.66 -2.75
C HIS A 83 2.11 1.40 -1.89
N LEU A 84 1.36 2.47 -1.61
CA LEU A 84 -0.06 2.40 -1.29
C LEU A 84 -0.86 2.69 -2.57
N VAL A 85 -1.62 1.70 -3.03
CA VAL A 85 -2.39 1.80 -4.27
C VAL A 85 -3.81 2.26 -3.95
N ILE A 86 -4.27 3.28 -4.66
CA ILE A 86 -5.58 3.92 -4.52
C ILE A 86 -6.29 3.86 -5.86
N SER A 87 -7.54 3.41 -5.88
CA SER A 87 -8.37 3.40 -7.08
C SER A 87 -9.39 4.54 -7.03
N THR A 88 -9.62 5.20 -8.17
CA THR A 88 -10.61 6.27 -8.29
C THR A 88 -11.36 6.18 -9.63
N PRO A 89 -12.66 6.51 -9.67
CA PRO A 89 -13.40 6.62 -10.93
C PRO A 89 -13.08 7.92 -11.69
N ASN A 90 -12.41 8.88 -11.07
CA ASN A 90 -12.04 10.17 -11.67
C ASN A 90 -10.63 10.59 -11.23
N LEU A 91 -9.63 10.25 -12.05
CA LEU A 91 -8.22 10.50 -11.75
C LEU A 91 -7.90 12.00 -11.62
N GLY A 92 -8.46 12.85 -12.49
CA GLY A 92 -8.23 14.30 -12.45
C GLY A 92 -8.72 14.91 -11.14
N ARG A 93 -9.93 14.58 -10.72
CA ARG A 93 -10.48 15.03 -9.43
C ARG A 93 -9.61 14.59 -8.26
N THR A 94 -9.19 13.32 -8.22
CA THR A 94 -8.36 12.83 -7.12
C THR A 94 -7.00 13.52 -7.09
N ILE A 95 -6.38 13.80 -8.24
CA ILE A 95 -5.15 14.59 -8.32
C ILE A 95 -5.35 15.97 -7.70
N GLU A 96 -6.39 16.70 -8.13
CA GLU A 96 -6.69 18.04 -7.62
C GLU A 96 -6.88 18.05 -6.10
N ARG A 97 -7.56 17.03 -5.55
CA ARG A 97 -7.77 16.88 -4.10
C ARG A 97 -6.48 16.56 -3.36
N PHE A 98 -5.61 15.75 -3.94
CA PHE A 98 -4.31 15.43 -3.36
C PHE A 98 -3.40 16.66 -3.32
N GLU A 99 -3.34 17.42 -4.42
CA GLU A 99 -2.56 18.66 -4.48
C GLU A 99 -3.11 19.73 -3.53
N ALA A 100 -4.44 19.87 -3.43
CA ALA A 100 -5.06 20.78 -2.48
C ALA A 100 -4.78 20.40 -1.01
N ALA A 101 -4.59 19.11 -0.72
CA ALA A 101 -4.17 18.63 0.59
C ALA A 101 -2.66 18.84 0.85
N GLY A 102 -1.87 19.24 -0.16
CA GLY A 102 -0.43 19.48 -0.05
C GLY A 102 0.44 18.28 -0.44
N LEU A 103 -0.11 17.26 -1.12
CA LEU A 103 0.66 16.20 -1.74
C LEU A 103 1.12 16.62 -3.13
N GLU A 104 2.42 16.46 -3.42
CA GLU A 104 2.99 16.86 -4.71
C GLU A 104 2.88 15.73 -5.75
N LEU A 105 2.24 16.00 -6.88
CA LEU A 105 2.22 15.09 -8.02
C LEU A 105 3.63 15.01 -8.63
N ARG A 106 4.17 13.79 -8.73
CA ARG A 106 5.53 13.55 -9.24
C ARG A 106 5.54 13.12 -10.70
N ARG A 107 4.57 12.29 -11.09
CA ARG A 107 4.48 11.75 -12.45
C ARG A 107 3.08 11.26 -12.75
N THR A 108 2.66 11.38 -14.00
CA THR A 108 1.54 10.62 -14.56
C THR A 108 2.03 9.60 -15.60
N ARG A 109 1.27 8.53 -15.79
CA ARG A 109 1.55 7.50 -16.80
C ARG A 109 0.26 7.00 -17.42
N ASP A 110 0.25 6.95 -18.74
CA ASP A 110 -0.74 6.21 -19.52
C ASP A 110 -0.30 4.74 -19.62
N ALA A 111 -1.12 3.82 -19.12
CA ALA A 111 -0.94 2.38 -19.24
C ALA A 111 -2.10 1.73 -20.04
N GLY A 112 -2.65 2.46 -21.01
CA GLY A 112 -3.74 2.04 -21.88
C GLY A 112 -5.08 2.14 -21.19
N ARG A 113 -5.56 1.03 -20.61
CA ARG A 113 -6.90 0.99 -19.98
C ARG A 113 -6.94 1.63 -18.59
N ILE A 114 -5.77 1.89 -18.01
CA ILE A 114 -5.60 2.50 -16.70
C ILE A 114 -4.59 3.63 -16.85
N HIS A 115 -4.91 4.79 -16.29
CA HIS A 115 -3.96 5.88 -16.09
C HIS A 115 -3.55 5.91 -14.62
N GLN A 116 -2.29 6.28 -14.39
CA GLN A 116 -1.68 6.28 -13.08
C GLN A 116 -1.15 7.68 -12.76
N ALA A 117 -1.33 8.13 -11.53
CA ALA A 117 -0.69 9.31 -10.96
C ALA A 117 0.09 8.91 -9.71
N PHE A 118 1.32 9.40 -9.60
CA PHE A 118 2.24 9.04 -8.53
C PHE A 118 2.56 10.24 -7.66
N PHE A 119 2.29 10.12 -6.36
CA PHE A 119 2.65 11.10 -5.33
C PHE A 119 3.65 10.49 -4.36
N LYS A 120 4.20 11.31 -3.45
CA LYS A 120 5.03 10.85 -2.34
C LYS A 120 4.42 11.27 -1.00
N ALA A 121 4.40 10.34 -0.06
CA ALA A 121 4.14 10.59 1.36
C ALA A 121 5.30 9.98 2.15
N GLY A 122 6.31 10.79 2.43
CA GLY A 122 7.60 10.33 2.96
C GLY A 122 8.32 9.46 1.92
N THR A 123 8.74 8.27 2.33
CA THR A 123 9.38 7.28 1.44
C THR A 123 8.35 6.55 0.57
N VAL A 124 7.09 6.45 1.01
CA VAL A 124 6.01 5.70 0.35
C VAL A 124 5.53 6.40 -0.91
N VAL A 125 5.34 5.63 -1.99
CA VAL A 125 4.66 6.11 -3.21
C VAL A 125 3.16 5.93 -3.04
N LEU A 126 2.39 6.98 -3.32
CA LEU A 126 0.94 6.83 -3.50
C LEU A 126 0.69 6.64 -4.98
N GLU A 127 0.22 5.47 -5.37
CA GLU A 127 -0.16 5.16 -6.75
C GLU A 127 -1.66 5.26 -6.90
N VAL A 128 -2.11 6.34 -7.53
CA VAL A 128 -3.53 6.56 -7.82
C VAL A 128 -3.82 6.05 -9.22
N ILE A 129 -4.68 5.03 -9.32
CA ILE A 129 -5.11 4.43 -10.57
C ILE A 129 -6.55 4.84 -10.90
N GLY A 130 -6.81 5.11 -12.17
CA GLY A 130 -8.14 5.44 -12.64
C GLY A 130 -8.31 5.19 -14.14
N PRO A 131 -9.54 5.31 -14.66
CA PRO A 131 -9.79 5.19 -16.09
C PRO A 131 -9.19 6.37 -16.88
N PRO A 132 -8.93 6.22 -18.19
CA PRO A 132 -8.45 7.31 -19.05
C PRO A 132 -9.38 8.53 -19.08
N GLN A 133 -10.69 8.28 -18.96
CA GLN A 133 -11.73 9.29 -18.82
C GLN A 133 -12.58 8.96 -17.59
N PRO A 134 -13.06 9.96 -16.84
CA PRO A 134 -13.91 9.73 -15.68
C PRO A 134 -15.11 8.84 -16.02
N ASN A 135 -15.37 7.83 -15.19
CA ASN A 135 -16.49 6.91 -15.38
C ASN A 135 -17.46 6.88 -14.17
N GLY A 136 -17.33 7.85 -13.27
CA GLY A 136 -18.24 8.06 -12.15
C GLY A 136 -17.73 9.12 -11.18
N ASP A 137 -18.62 9.51 -10.26
CA ASP A 137 -18.35 10.56 -9.26
C ASP A 137 -18.14 10.01 -7.85
N GLY A 138 -18.09 8.68 -7.70
CA GLY A 138 -17.79 8.04 -6.43
C GLY A 138 -16.41 8.45 -5.87
N PRO A 139 -16.17 8.32 -4.55
CA PRO A 139 -14.90 8.72 -3.96
C PRO A 139 -13.75 7.76 -4.36
N ALA A 140 -12.50 8.14 -4.09
CA ALA A 140 -11.37 7.23 -4.16
C ALA A 140 -11.46 6.14 -3.07
N ARG A 141 -10.79 5.00 -3.28
CA ARG A 141 -10.71 3.90 -2.32
C ARG A 141 -9.30 3.35 -2.29
N PHE A 142 -8.84 2.91 -1.13
CA PHE A 142 -7.65 2.08 -1.06
C PHE A 142 -7.89 0.75 -1.78
N TRP A 143 -6.86 0.25 -2.46
CA TRP A 143 -6.94 -0.98 -3.24
C TRP A 143 -5.96 -2.05 -2.76
N GLY A 144 -4.69 -1.68 -2.56
CA GLY A 144 -3.66 -2.66 -2.22
C GLY A 144 -2.35 -2.06 -1.75
N LEU A 145 -1.46 -2.94 -1.34
CA LEU A 145 -0.14 -2.63 -0.79
C LEU A 145 0.93 -3.34 -1.62
N ALA A 146 1.94 -2.59 -2.06
CA ALA A 146 3.15 -3.17 -2.62
C ALA A 146 4.31 -2.99 -1.64
N TRP A 147 4.96 -4.09 -1.30
CA TRP A 147 6.05 -4.14 -0.34
C TRP A 147 7.39 -4.22 -1.04
N THR A 148 8.40 -3.56 -0.50
CA THR A 148 9.79 -3.91 -0.80
C THR A 148 10.22 -5.01 0.16
N VAL A 149 10.76 -6.10 -0.39
CA VAL A 149 11.35 -7.21 0.37
C VAL A 149 12.86 -7.23 0.19
N ALA A 150 13.58 -7.73 1.19
CA ALA A 150 15.04 -7.87 1.11
C ALA A 150 15.47 -8.89 0.04
N ASP A 151 14.71 -9.98 -0.13
CA ASP A 151 14.94 -11.03 -1.11
C ASP A 151 13.59 -11.62 -1.57
N LEU A 152 13.25 -11.41 -2.85
CA LEU A 152 12.00 -11.87 -3.43
C LEU A 152 11.97 -13.40 -3.63
N ALA A 153 13.12 -14.03 -3.87
CA ALA A 153 13.20 -15.48 -3.98
C ALA A 153 12.96 -16.15 -2.61
N ALA A 154 13.53 -15.59 -1.55
CA ALA A 154 13.26 -16.05 -0.18
C ALA A 154 11.79 -15.83 0.22
N THR A 155 11.21 -14.68 -0.16
CA THR A 155 9.77 -14.40 0.04
C THR A 155 8.90 -15.43 -0.68
N ALA A 156 9.23 -15.76 -1.94
CA ALA A 156 8.52 -16.76 -2.72
C ALA A 156 8.64 -18.17 -2.10
N ALA A 157 9.82 -18.54 -1.61
CA ALA A 157 10.02 -19.80 -0.91
C ALA A 157 9.20 -19.88 0.39
N PHE A 158 9.08 -18.78 1.14
CA PHE A 158 8.27 -18.71 2.35
C PHE A 158 6.76 -18.80 2.07
N LEU A 159 6.27 -18.05 1.09
CA LEU A 159 4.83 -18.00 0.78
C LEU A 159 4.35 -19.21 -0.02
N GLY A 160 5.26 -19.88 -0.75
CA GLY A 160 4.98 -21.06 -1.56
C GLY A 160 3.92 -20.77 -2.62
N ASP A 161 2.96 -21.69 -2.77
CA ASP A 161 1.89 -21.62 -3.78
C ASP A 161 0.94 -20.41 -3.61
N ARG A 162 1.02 -19.71 -2.46
CA ARG A 162 0.25 -18.48 -2.22
C ARG A 162 0.82 -17.27 -2.96
N LEU A 163 2.02 -17.36 -3.53
CA LEU A 163 2.63 -16.26 -4.28
C LEU A 163 2.74 -16.66 -5.76
N HIS A 164 2.17 -15.84 -6.64
CA HIS A 164 2.33 -16.06 -8.07
C HIS A 164 3.79 -15.89 -8.50
N ALA A 165 4.17 -16.56 -9.59
CA ALA A 165 5.52 -16.48 -10.13
C ALA A 165 5.97 -15.03 -10.34
N ALA A 166 7.18 -14.72 -9.85
CA ALA A 166 7.77 -13.40 -10.03
C ALA A 166 7.95 -13.09 -11.52
N LYS A 167 7.71 -11.83 -11.87
CA LYS A 167 7.90 -11.28 -13.21
C LYS A 167 8.61 -9.95 -13.13
N ASP A 168 9.11 -9.48 -14.26
CA ASP A 168 9.71 -8.16 -14.33
C ASP A 168 8.68 -7.09 -13.96
N ALA A 169 9.09 -6.21 -13.05
CA ALA A 169 8.33 -5.01 -12.72
C ALA A 169 8.51 -3.98 -13.83
N VAL A 170 7.61 -2.99 -13.87
CA VAL A 170 7.74 -1.85 -14.79
C VAL A 170 9.02 -1.05 -14.48
N GLN A 171 9.42 -1.02 -13.21
CA GLN A 171 10.69 -0.48 -12.75
C GLN A 171 11.83 -1.38 -13.23
N LYS A 172 12.63 -0.88 -14.19
CA LYS A 172 13.74 -1.61 -14.78
C LYS A 172 14.66 -2.19 -13.69
N GLY A 173 14.92 -3.50 -13.77
CA GLY A 173 15.80 -4.21 -12.85
C GLY A 173 15.13 -4.67 -11.56
N ARG A 174 13.85 -4.36 -11.33
CA ARG A 174 13.08 -4.92 -10.22
C ARG A 174 12.17 -6.05 -10.72
N GLN A 175 11.88 -6.97 -9.83
CA GLN A 175 10.86 -8.01 -10.01
C GLN A 175 9.69 -7.78 -9.06
N ILE A 176 8.52 -8.28 -9.43
CA ILE A 176 7.29 -8.22 -8.64
C ILE A 176 6.57 -9.55 -8.68
N ALA A 177 6.02 -9.95 -7.54
CA ALA A 177 5.14 -11.09 -7.38
C ALA A 177 3.88 -10.67 -6.62
N THR A 178 2.73 -11.20 -7.02
CA THR A 178 1.43 -10.86 -6.41
C THR A 178 0.96 -12.02 -5.56
N LEU A 179 0.45 -11.72 -4.37
CA LEU A 179 -0.16 -12.70 -3.49
C LEU A 179 -1.47 -13.20 -4.12
N ASP A 180 -1.70 -14.51 -4.08
CA ASP A 180 -2.96 -15.10 -4.50
C ASP A 180 -4.09 -14.59 -3.57
N LYS A 181 -5.22 -14.22 -4.16
CA LYS A 181 -6.40 -13.75 -3.42
C LYS A 181 -6.96 -14.77 -2.42
N GLN A 182 -6.63 -16.04 -2.57
CA GLN A 182 -7.04 -17.12 -1.65
C GLN A 182 -6.12 -17.23 -0.42
N ALA A 183 -5.05 -16.42 -0.34
CA ALA A 183 -4.10 -16.44 0.78
C ALA A 183 -4.63 -15.85 2.10
N GLY A 184 -5.89 -15.37 2.13
CA GLY A 184 -6.61 -15.03 3.35
C GLY A 184 -6.65 -13.55 3.73
N SER A 185 -5.89 -12.68 3.04
CA SER A 185 -5.99 -11.23 3.22
C SER A 185 -7.11 -10.62 2.37
N THR A 186 -7.80 -9.62 2.93
CA THR A 186 -8.76 -8.77 2.21
C THR A 186 -8.08 -7.64 1.43
N VAL A 187 -6.78 -7.43 1.64
CA VAL A 187 -5.96 -6.44 0.93
C VAL A 187 -5.21 -7.13 -0.23
N ALA A 188 -5.17 -6.49 -1.40
CA ALA A 188 -4.29 -6.96 -2.46
C ALA A 188 -2.83 -6.68 -2.08
N HIS A 189 -2.00 -7.73 -2.02
CA HIS A 189 -0.58 -7.62 -1.72
C HIS A 189 0.29 -7.93 -2.94
N ALA A 190 1.32 -7.11 -3.14
CA ALA A 190 2.43 -7.42 -4.03
C ALA A 190 3.76 -7.28 -3.30
N PHE A 191 4.74 -8.09 -3.68
CA PHE A 191 6.09 -8.08 -3.13
C PHE A 191 7.06 -7.78 -4.26
N MET A 192 7.92 -6.79 -4.04
CA MET A 192 8.87 -6.27 -5.01
C MET A 192 10.29 -6.46 -4.51
N SER A 193 11.19 -6.88 -5.40
CA SER A 193 12.61 -6.93 -5.09
C SER A 193 13.14 -5.54 -4.69
N PRO A 194 14.29 -5.46 -4.00
CA PRO A 194 14.94 -4.17 -3.73
C PRO A 194 15.21 -3.37 -5.01
N GLU A 195 15.43 -2.07 -4.88
CA GLU A 195 15.98 -1.29 -5.98
C GLU A 195 17.36 -1.84 -6.38
N PRO A 196 17.69 -1.90 -7.68
CA PRO A 196 19.03 -2.24 -8.13
C PRO A 196 20.05 -1.30 -7.51
N ARG A 197 21.18 -1.86 -7.05
CA ARG A 197 22.33 -1.07 -6.58
C ARG A 197 23.04 -0.38 -7.73
#